data_AF-A0A3N5T2V7-F1
#
_entry.id   AF-A0A3N5T2V7-F1
#
_cell.length_a   1.000
_cell.length_b   1.000
_cell.length_c   1.000
_cell.angle_alpha   90.00
_cell.angle_beta   90.00
_cell.angle_gamma   90.00
#
_symmetry.space_group_name_H-M   'P 1'
#
loop_
_entity.id
_entity.type
_entity.pdbx_description
1 polymer ?
#
loop_
_entity_poly.entity_id
_entity_poly.type
_entity_poly.pdbx_seq_one_letter_code
_entity_poly.pdbx_strand_id
1 'polypeptide(L)'
;MRSTIDAAGAMQVRLDDQLPEQESFLPGIRRAPDRGFRLSPSQTETALKNALRYVPEQHHARLIPEFLEELRSRGRIYGYRFRPHGAFKAKPIEAYQGRCLAGKAFQLMIDNNLDFDVALYPYELVTYGETGSVCQNWMQLRLIKK
;
A
#
# COMPACT_ATOMS: atom_id res chain seq x y z
N MET A 1 22.06 -13.75 19.71
CA MET A 1 22.43 -13.00 18.49
C MET A 1 21.86 -13.78 17.30
N ARG A 2 20.61 -13.49 16.89
CA ARG A 2 20.03 -14.16 15.71
C ARG A 2 20.53 -13.39 14.50
N SER A 3 21.34 -14.07 13.68
CA SER A 3 21.79 -13.61 12.38
C SER A 3 20.57 -13.17 11.57
N THR A 4 20.44 -11.87 11.32
CA THR A 4 19.66 -11.32 10.22
C THR A 4 20.34 -11.81 8.96
N ILE A 5 20.01 -13.03 8.53
CA ILE A 5 20.27 -13.47 7.16
C ILE A 5 19.70 -12.36 6.30
N ASP A 6 20.57 -11.78 5.48
CA ASP A 6 20.36 -10.66 4.58
C ASP A 6 19.15 -10.93 3.66
N ALA A 7 17.94 -10.68 4.17
CA ALA A 7 16.69 -10.92 3.46
C ALA A 7 16.62 -10.06 2.19
N ALA A 8 17.34 -8.93 2.17
CA ALA A 8 17.50 -8.08 1.00
C ALA A 8 18.23 -8.78 -0.15
N GLY A 9 19.14 -9.71 0.13
CA GLY A 9 19.83 -10.52 -0.89
C GLY A 9 18.98 -11.62 -1.52
N ALA A 10 17.91 -12.08 -0.85
CA ALA A 10 17.07 -13.18 -1.30
C ALA A 10 15.79 -12.75 -2.03
N MET A 11 15.31 -11.51 -1.82
CA MET A 11 14.08 -11.01 -2.42
C MET A 11 14.32 -10.48 -3.84
N GLN A 12 13.90 -11.25 -4.85
CA GLN A 12 14.00 -10.86 -6.26
C GLN A 12 13.08 -9.68 -6.63
N VAL A 13 12.01 -9.43 -5.86
CA VAL A 13 11.06 -8.33 -6.07
C VAL A 13 11.04 -7.43 -4.84
N ARG A 14 11.42 -6.16 -5.04
CA ARG A 14 11.49 -5.13 -3.99
C ARG A 14 10.95 -3.80 -4.52
N LEU A 15 10.56 -2.92 -3.61
CA LEU A 15 10.24 -1.53 -3.96
C LEU A 15 11.52 -0.81 -4.42
N ASP A 16 11.34 0.24 -5.23
CA ASP A 16 12.46 1.02 -5.73
C ASP A 16 13.18 1.75 -4.59
N ASP A 17 14.48 1.99 -4.78
CA ASP A 17 15.32 2.63 -3.77
C ASP A 17 14.99 4.12 -3.57
N GLN A 18 14.21 4.73 -4.46
CA GLN A 18 13.74 6.11 -4.28
C GLN A 18 12.34 6.13 -3.68
N LEU A 19 12.17 6.95 -2.64
CA LEU A 19 10.85 7.18 -2.06
C LEU A 19 9.97 7.97 -3.04
N PRO A 20 8.73 7.52 -3.28
CA PRO A 20 7.77 8.31 -4.03
C PRO A 20 7.47 9.64 -3.33
N GLU A 21 7.13 10.65 -4.13
CA GLU A 21 6.60 11.89 -3.61
C GLU A 21 5.24 11.68 -2.94
N GLN A 22 5.01 12.43 -1.87
CA GLN A 22 3.74 12.41 -1.17
C GLN A 22 2.72 13.25 -1.97
N GLU A 23 1.55 12.68 -2.23
CA GLU A 23 0.47 13.35 -2.94
C GLU A 23 -0.66 13.74 -1.97
N SER A 24 -1.31 14.86 -2.24
CA SER A 24 -2.51 15.27 -1.52
C SER A 24 -3.73 14.48 -1.99
N PHE A 25 -4.66 14.23 -1.08
CA PHE A 25 -5.93 13.62 -1.44
C PHE A 25 -6.89 14.64 -2.04
N LEU A 26 -7.64 14.22 -3.06
CA LEU A 26 -8.70 15.04 -3.63
C LEU A 26 -9.80 15.24 -2.58
N PRO A 27 -10.31 16.48 -2.42
CA PRO A 27 -11.43 16.74 -1.52
C PRO A 27 -12.70 16.06 -2.04
N GLY A 28 -13.63 15.77 -1.13
CA GLY A 28 -14.94 15.18 -1.47
C GLY A 28 -14.94 13.68 -1.76
N ILE A 29 -13.77 13.05 -1.89
CA ILE A 29 -13.67 11.59 -2.04
C ILE A 29 -13.84 10.91 -0.69
N ARG A 30 -14.72 9.92 -0.64
CA ARG A 30 -15.05 9.16 0.57
C ARG A 30 -13.79 8.46 1.11
N ARG A 31 -13.65 8.45 2.44
CA ARG A 31 -12.52 7.87 3.18
C ARG A 31 -12.99 6.81 4.15
N ALA A 32 -12.18 5.76 4.35
CA ALA A 32 -12.52 4.74 5.33
C ALA A 32 -12.59 5.36 6.75
N PRO A 33 -13.56 4.94 7.58
CA PRO A 33 -13.65 5.43 8.94
C PRO A 33 -12.42 5.04 9.75
N ASP A 34 -12.07 5.87 10.73
CA ASP A 34 -11.02 5.56 11.69
C ASP A 34 -11.40 4.29 12.47
N ARG A 35 -10.45 3.35 12.58
CA ARG A 35 -10.61 2.13 13.39
C ARG A 35 -10.17 2.31 14.84
N GLY A 36 -9.64 3.48 15.18
CA GLY A 36 -9.10 3.83 16.47
C GLY A 36 -7.71 3.25 16.69
N PHE A 37 -6.88 4.00 17.40
CA PHE A 37 -5.54 3.56 17.81
C PHE A 37 -5.59 2.94 19.21
N ARG A 38 -5.53 1.60 19.28
CA ARG A 38 -5.62 0.84 20.54
C ARG A 38 -4.41 -0.07 20.80
N LEU A 39 -3.34 0.10 20.03
CA LEU A 39 -2.15 -0.73 20.14
C LEU A 39 -1.32 -0.32 21.35
N SER A 40 -0.79 -1.30 22.08
CA SER A 40 0.26 -1.06 23.06
C SER A 40 1.55 -0.54 22.39
N PRO A 41 2.52 -0.01 23.15
CA PRO A 41 3.81 0.38 22.59
C PRO A 41 4.51 -0.75 21.82
N SER A 42 4.51 -1.98 22.35
CA SER A 42 5.13 -3.14 21.70
C SER A 42 4.37 -3.59 20.44
N GLN A 43 3.04 -3.51 20.45
CA GLN A 43 2.22 -3.79 19.26
C GLN A 43 2.41 -2.73 18.18
N THR A 44 2.56 -1.46 18.58
CA THR A 44 2.85 -0.34 17.66
C THR A 44 4.20 -0.54 16.99
N GLU A 45 5.23 -0.89 17.75
CA GLU A 45 6.56 -1.22 17.22
C GLU A 45 6.48 -2.40 16.22
N THR A 46 5.71 -3.44 16.55
CA THR A 46 5.51 -4.59 15.66
C THR A 46 4.79 -4.19 14.37
N ALA A 47 3.76 -3.34 14.46
CA ALA A 47 3.05 -2.82 13.28
C ALA A 47 3.97 -2.01 12.37
N LEU A 48 4.83 -1.16 12.94
CA LEU A 48 5.83 -0.40 12.20
C LEU A 48 6.84 -1.33 11.51
N LYS A 49 7.42 -2.31 12.23
CA LYS A 49 8.33 -3.31 11.64
C LYS A 49 7.68 -4.07 10.47
N ASN A 50 6.40 -4.44 10.62
CA ASN A 50 5.65 -5.14 9.59
C ASN A 50 5.41 -4.29 8.32
N ALA A 51 5.26 -2.98 8.46
CA ALA A 51 5.17 -2.07 7.31
C ALA A 51 6.55 -1.77 6.70
N LEU A 52 7.56 -1.57 7.54
CA LEU A 52 8.91 -1.19 7.11
C LEU A 52 9.66 -2.32 6.41
N ARG A 53 9.27 -3.59 6.61
CA ARG A 53 9.89 -4.75 5.91
C ARG A 53 9.82 -4.66 4.38
N TYR A 54 8.93 -3.85 3.83
CA TYR A 54 8.79 -3.65 2.39
C TYR A 54 9.75 -2.59 1.83
N VAL A 55 10.41 -1.80 2.68
CA VAL A 55 11.14 -0.60 2.30
C VAL A 55 12.62 -0.69 2.70
N PRO A 56 13.56 -0.20 1.88
CA PRO A 56 14.97 -0.07 2.26
C PRO A 56 15.17 0.67 3.60
N GLU A 57 16.12 0.18 4.41
CA GLU A 57 16.38 0.68 5.78
C GLU A 57 16.73 2.17 5.82
N GLN A 58 17.42 2.68 4.78
CA GLN A 58 17.78 4.09 4.65
C GLN A 58 16.57 5.04 4.72
N HIS A 59 15.37 4.55 4.43
CA HIS A 59 14.13 5.33 4.46
C HIS A 59 13.33 5.19 5.75
N HIS A 60 13.71 4.27 6.65
CA HIS A 60 12.89 3.95 7.82
C HIS A 60 12.70 5.16 8.74
N ALA A 61 13.76 5.92 9.01
CA ALA A 61 13.68 7.12 9.84
C ALA A 61 12.68 8.16 9.32
N ARG A 62 12.55 8.27 7.99
CA ARG A 62 11.60 9.17 7.34
C ARG A 62 10.17 8.64 7.42
N LEU A 63 9.97 7.33 7.23
CA LEU A 63 8.65 6.71 7.13
C LEU A 63 8.00 6.39 8.48
N ILE A 64 8.78 6.14 9.53
CA ILE A 64 8.25 5.88 10.88
C ILE A 64 7.22 6.94 11.32
N PRO A 65 7.50 8.26 11.27
CA PRO A 65 6.52 9.26 11.68
C PRO A 65 5.27 9.28 10.79
N GLU A 66 5.42 9.00 9.48
CA GLU A 66 4.28 8.93 8.55
C GLU A 66 3.37 7.74 8.88
N PHE A 67 3.94 6.55 9.05
CA PHE A 67 3.19 5.35 9.41
C PHE A 67 2.57 5.43 10.80
N LEU A 68 3.24 6.10 11.74
CA LEU A 68 2.69 6.33 13.07
C LEU A 68 1.48 7.27 13.02
N GLU A 69 1.53 8.31 12.19
CA GLU A 69 0.38 9.20 11.97
C GLU A 69 -0.80 8.46 11.34
N GLU A 70 -0.56 7.57 10.38
CA GLU A 70 -1.60 6.72 9.82
C GLU A 70 -2.21 5.78 10.88
N LEU A 71 -1.39 5.16 11.73
CA LEU A 71 -1.89 4.35 12.84
C LEU A 71 -2.75 5.16 13.81
N ARG A 72 -2.36 6.40 14.13
CA ARG A 72 -3.08 7.26 15.07
C ARG A 72 -4.41 7.78 14.52
N SER A 73 -4.40 8.20 13.25
CA SER A 73 -5.55 8.87 12.61
C SER A 73 -6.50 7.91 11.90
N ARG A 74 -6.04 6.69 11.57
CA ARG A 74 -6.83 5.69 10.83
C ARG A 74 -6.91 4.33 11.50
N GLY A 75 -6.09 4.07 12.52
CA GLY A 75 -5.96 2.75 13.14
C GLY A 75 -5.23 1.72 12.26
N ARG A 76 -4.65 2.13 11.12
CA ARG A 76 -4.00 1.24 10.13
C ARG A 76 -2.88 1.96 9.38
N ILE A 77 -1.88 1.20 8.94
CA ILE A 77 -0.85 1.68 7.99
C ILE A 77 -1.29 1.29 6.58
N TYR A 78 -1.73 2.26 5.80
CA TYR A 78 -2.01 2.15 4.36
C TYR A 78 -0.76 2.42 3.52
N GLY A 79 0.23 3.13 4.06
CA GLY A 79 1.42 3.58 3.36
C GLY A 79 1.08 4.55 2.24
N TYR A 80 0.37 5.63 2.56
CA TYR A 80 -0.20 6.55 1.55
C TYR A 80 0.83 7.12 0.59
N ARG A 81 2.07 7.35 1.03
CA ARG A 81 3.20 7.74 0.16
C ARG A 81 3.39 6.78 -1.01
N PHE A 82 3.14 5.50 -0.81
CA PHE A 82 3.31 4.48 -1.84
C PHE A 82 2.08 4.34 -2.75
N ARG A 83 1.03 5.15 -2.60
CA ARG A 83 -0.06 5.16 -3.57
C ARG A 83 0.47 5.67 -4.93
N PRO A 84 0.22 4.98 -6.06
CA PRO A 84 0.47 5.54 -7.38
C PRO A 84 -0.34 6.81 -7.63
N HIS A 85 0.27 7.82 -8.26
CA HIS A 85 -0.41 9.09 -8.54
C HIS A 85 -1.50 8.92 -9.60
N GLY A 86 -2.53 9.77 -9.52
CA GLY A 86 -3.67 9.77 -10.44
C GLY A 86 -4.77 8.74 -10.12
N ALA A 87 -5.85 8.78 -10.89
CA ALA A 87 -6.99 7.87 -10.72
C ALA A 87 -6.68 6.48 -11.33
N PHE A 88 -7.16 5.44 -10.68
CA PHE A 88 -7.17 4.10 -11.24
C PHE A 88 -8.35 3.98 -12.21
N LYS A 89 -8.08 3.46 -13.40
CA LYS A 89 -9.08 3.11 -14.41
C LYS A 89 -8.59 1.86 -15.13
N ALA A 90 -9.46 0.88 -15.29
CA ALA A 90 -9.16 -0.28 -16.10
C ALA A 90 -8.88 0.15 -17.55
N LYS A 91 -7.81 -0.38 -18.13
CA LYS A 91 -7.39 -0.11 -19.51
C LYS A 91 -7.66 -1.35 -20.38
N PRO A 92 -7.59 -1.23 -21.72
CA PRO A 92 -7.50 -2.41 -22.57
C PRO A 92 -6.39 -3.36 -22.11
N ILE A 93 -6.62 -4.67 -22.21
CA ILE A 93 -5.72 -5.69 -21.64
C ILE A 93 -4.30 -5.63 -22.23
N GLU A 94 -4.17 -5.14 -23.45
CA GLU A 94 -2.91 -4.94 -24.18
C GLU A 94 -2.03 -3.84 -23.56
N ALA A 95 -2.62 -2.89 -22.85
CA ALA A 95 -1.90 -1.80 -22.18
C ALA A 95 -1.16 -2.25 -20.91
N TYR A 96 -1.46 -3.45 -20.41
CA TYR A 96 -0.80 -4.02 -19.23
C TYR A 96 0.46 -4.80 -19.61
N GLN A 97 1.51 -4.61 -18.82
CA GLN A 97 2.75 -5.37 -18.95
C GLN A 97 2.65 -6.67 -18.16
N GLY A 98 3.08 -7.79 -18.73
CA GLY A 98 3.04 -9.07 -18.04
C GLY A 98 3.49 -10.22 -18.94
N ARG A 99 4.02 -11.27 -18.34
CA ARG A 99 4.54 -12.46 -19.07
C ARG A 99 3.43 -13.37 -19.60
N CYS A 100 2.20 -13.22 -19.10
CA CYS A 100 1.04 -14.00 -19.51
C CYS A 100 -0.24 -13.18 -19.41
N LEU A 101 -1.29 -13.62 -20.10
CA LEU A 101 -2.60 -12.97 -20.11
C LEU A 101 -3.21 -12.87 -18.71
N ALA A 102 -3.10 -13.92 -17.90
CA ALA A 102 -3.62 -13.94 -16.54
C ALA A 102 -2.97 -12.86 -15.65
N GLY A 103 -1.64 -12.67 -15.76
CA GLY A 103 -0.93 -11.62 -15.02
C GLY A 103 -1.37 -10.21 -15.41
N LYS A 104 -1.68 -10.00 -16.70
CA LYS A 104 -2.27 -8.74 -17.18
C LYS A 104 -3.70 -8.56 -16.67
N ALA A 105 -4.50 -9.63 -16.65
CA ALA A 105 -5.88 -9.61 -16.17
C ALA A 105 -5.97 -9.27 -14.68
N PHE A 106 -5.04 -9.76 -13.85
CA PHE A 106 -4.97 -9.37 -12.44
C PHE A 106 -4.74 -7.87 -12.27
N GLN A 107 -3.83 -7.26 -13.05
CA GLN A 107 -3.59 -5.82 -12.98
C GLN A 107 -4.81 -5.01 -13.44
N LEU A 108 -5.50 -5.46 -14.49
CA LEU A 108 -6.76 -4.87 -14.94
C LEU A 108 -7.80 -4.89 -13.82
N MET A 109 -7.98 -6.04 -13.16
CA MET A 109 -8.95 -6.18 -12.07
C MET A 109 -8.57 -5.36 -10.84
N ILE A 110 -7.28 -5.19 -10.55
CA ILE A 110 -6.81 -4.28 -9.50
C ILE A 110 -7.19 -2.83 -9.83
N ASP A 111 -6.93 -2.37 -11.06
CA ASP A 111 -7.28 -1.01 -11.47
C ASP A 111 -8.79 -0.79 -11.45
N ASN A 112 -9.60 -1.78 -11.86
CA ASN A 112 -11.05 -1.74 -11.76
C ASN A 112 -11.53 -1.63 -10.29
N ASN A 113 -10.99 -2.45 -9.38
CA ASN A 113 -11.41 -2.47 -7.98
C ASN A 113 -10.99 -1.22 -7.19
N LEU A 114 -10.04 -0.44 -7.71
CA LEU A 114 -9.54 0.80 -7.10
C LEU A 114 -9.98 2.06 -7.85
N ASP A 115 -10.78 1.88 -8.90
CA ASP A 115 -11.42 2.99 -9.60
C ASP A 115 -12.26 3.81 -8.61
N PHE A 116 -12.14 5.13 -8.69
CA PHE A 116 -12.84 6.06 -7.79
C PHE A 116 -14.36 6.01 -7.97
N ASP A 117 -14.84 5.55 -9.13
CA ASP A 117 -16.27 5.36 -9.40
C ASP A 117 -16.78 3.99 -8.90
N VAL A 118 -15.89 3.07 -8.52
CA VAL A 118 -16.22 1.70 -8.10
C VAL A 118 -15.92 1.47 -6.62
N ALA A 119 -14.76 1.93 -6.16
CA ALA A 119 -14.27 1.68 -4.82
C ALA A 119 -14.98 2.52 -3.78
N LEU A 120 -15.41 1.88 -2.68
CA LEU A 120 -15.99 2.57 -1.54
C LEU A 120 -15.03 3.56 -0.89
N TYR A 121 -13.77 3.17 -0.72
CA TYR A 121 -12.69 4.00 -0.16
C TYR A 121 -11.42 3.83 -1.02
N PRO A 122 -11.32 4.54 -2.16
CA PRO A 122 -10.25 4.30 -3.14
C PRO A 122 -8.86 4.56 -2.57
N TYR A 123 -8.72 5.51 -1.63
CA TYR A 123 -7.46 5.81 -0.96
C TYR A 123 -7.03 4.75 0.07
N GLU A 124 -7.98 3.96 0.57
CA GLU A 124 -7.76 2.92 1.59
C GLU A 124 -7.81 1.49 1.01
N LEU A 125 -7.77 1.38 -0.31
CA LEU A 125 -7.84 0.11 -1.05
C LEU A 125 -9.10 -0.71 -0.77
N VAL A 126 -10.21 -0.09 -0.32
CA VAL A 126 -11.46 -0.78 0.01
C VAL A 126 -12.46 -0.62 -1.13
N THR A 127 -12.91 -1.75 -1.68
CA THR A 127 -13.88 -1.77 -2.78
C THR A 127 -15.31 -1.85 -2.28
N TYR A 128 -15.61 -2.72 -1.31
CA TYR A 128 -16.97 -2.90 -0.79
C TYR A 128 -17.00 -3.37 0.67
N GLY A 129 -18.20 -3.33 1.27
CA GLY A 129 -18.46 -3.91 2.60
C GLY A 129 -17.62 -3.31 3.72
N GLU A 130 -17.25 -2.02 3.60
CA GLU A 130 -16.45 -1.23 4.57
C GLU A 130 -15.02 -1.75 4.84
N THR A 131 -14.74 -3.00 4.47
CA THR A 131 -13.56 -3.77 4.88
C THR A 131 -13.00 -4.67 3.77
N GLY A 132 -13.80 -4.94 2.72
CA GLY A 132 -13.39 -5.71 1.54
C GLY A 132 -12.34 -4.94 0.76
N SER A 133 -11.08 -5.28 0.96
CA SER A 133 -9.92 -4.53 0.44
C SER A 133 -9.11 -5.36 -0.55
N VAL A 134 -8.53 -4.66 -1.54
CA VAL A 134 -7.69 -5.27 -2.58
C VAL A 134 -6.36 -5.74 -2.00
N CYS A 135 -5.72 -4.89 -1.20
CA CYS A 135 -4.50 -5.20 -0.46
C CYS A 135 -4.55 -4.54 0.92
N GLN A 136 -3.66 -4.95 1.83
CA GLN A 136 -3.58 -4.36 3.16
C GLN A 136 -3.05 -2.92 3.12
N ASN A 137 -2.12 -2.63 2.20
CA ASN A 137 -1.46 -1.34 2.03
C ASN A 137 -0.95 -1.16 0.59
N TRP A 138 -0.58 0.07 0.25
CA TRP A 138 -0.10 0.44 -1.09
C TRP A 138 1.26 -0.17 -1.44
N MET A 139 2.09 -0.49 -0.45
CA MET A 139 3.38 -1.17 -0.66
C MET A 139 3.17 -2.58 -1.24
N GLN A 140 2.21 -3.34 -0.71
CA GLN A 140 1.83 -4.66 -1.25
C GLN A 140 1.35 -4.56 -2.70
N LEU A 141 0.49 -3.58 -3.00
CA LEU A 141 -0.01 -3.37 -4.36
C LEU A 141 1.14 -3.08 -5.34
N ARG A 142 2.09 -2.22 -4.96
CA ARG A 142 3.27 -1.93 -5.80
C ARG A 142 4.11 -3.16 -6.07
N LEU A 143 4.27 -4.05 -5.09
CA LEU A 143 5.00 -5.31 -5.26
C LEU A 143 4.24 -6.29 -6.17
N ILE A 144 2.92 -6.36 -6.06
CA ILE A 144 2.08 -7.21 -6.92
C ILE A 144 2.13 -6.77 -8.39
N LYS A 145 2.26 -5.46 -8.65
CA LYS A 145 2.33 -4.90 -10.02
C LYS A 145 3.74 -4.91 -10.64
N LYS A 146 4.78 -5.33 -9.91
CA LYS A 146 6.15 -5.51 -10.45
C LYS A 146 6.32 -6.90 -11.07
#